data_AF-A0A2V8RJG8-F1
#
_entry.id   AF-A0A2V8RJG8-F1
#
_cell.length_a   1.000
_cell.length_b   1.000
_cell.length_c   1.000
_cell.angle_alpha   90.00
_cell.angle_beta   90.00
_cell.angle_gamma   90.00
#
_symmetry.space_group_name_H-M   'P 1'
#
loop_
_entity.id
_entity.type
_entity.pdbx_description
1 polymer ?
#
loop_
_entity_poly.entity_id
_entity_poly.type
_entity_poly.pdbx_seq_one_letter_code
_entity_poly.pdbx_strand_id
1 'polypeptide(L)'
;MLRATSRQDVFDADVNALLDGVTGIFITGGDQMRLVSLLGGTQFAARLRKMVTETDVVLAGTSAGAAGMSTSMIVRGESTSHPHKNSVRLSPGLGFLKNIIIDQHFTERGRISRLITAVSYNPYNLGVGIDENTAIILDKSGNMEVFGGGSVTVVDGSKITYNEIAEVDDFQSFSVFGVQLHVLQDGLVYDYLQRRPIPPPNEFLIPDLA
;
A
#
# COMPACT_ATOMS: atom_id res chain seq x y z
N MET A 1 15.07 18.14 8.19
CA MET A 1 14.54 16.92 8.84
C MET A 1 13.52 17.34 9.89
N LEU A 2 12.26 16.90 9.78
CA LEU A 2 11.25 17.13 10.82
C LEU A 2 11.36 16.03 11.90
N ARG A 3 11.64 16.42 13.15
CA ARG A 3 11.67 15.52 14.31
C ARG A 3 10.49 15.83 15.23
N ALA A 4 9.31 15.35 14.85
CA ALA A 4 8.09 15.54 15.64
C ALA A 4 7.89 14.40 16.64
N THR A 5 7.85 14.74 17.92
CA THR A 5 7.48 13.85 19.03
C THR A 5 6.06 14.08 19.50
N SER A 6 5.52 15.27 19.24
CA SER A 6 4.17 15.70 19.55
C SER A 6 3.49 16.30 18.32
N ARG A 7 2.15 16.41 18.36
CA ARG A 7 1.41 17.09 17.29
C ARG A 7 1.70 18.59 17.27
N GLN A 8 2.03 19.19 18.42
CA GLN A 8 2.42 20.58 18.53
C GLN A 8 3.72 20.85 17.76
N ASP A 9 4.69 19.92 17.80
CA ASP A 9 5.94 20.04 17.03
C ASP A 9 5.69 20.16 15.52
N VAL A 10 4.62 19.54 15.01
CA VAL A 10 4.22 19.64 13.59
C VAL A 10 3.56 20.98 13.29
N PHE A 11 2.84 21.56 14.25
CA PHE A 11 2.21 22.89 14.10
C PHE A 11 3.22 24.03 14.22
N ASP A 12 4.20 23.89 15.11
CA ASP A 12 5.24 24.89 15.35
C ASP A 12 6.34 24.83 14.28
N ALA A 13 6.39 23.76 13.49
CA ALA A 13 7.32 23.62 12.40
C ALA A 13 7.05 24.66 11.30
N ASP A 14 8.10 25.37 10.89
CA ASP A 14 8.06 26.20 9.69
C ASP A 14 8.03 25.29 8.45
N VAL A 15 6.81 25.02 7.98
CA VAL A 15 6.53 24.17 6.82
C VAL A 15 7.24 24.68 5.57
N ASN A 16 7.34 26.00 5.40
CA ASN A 16 7.94 26.58 4.20
C ASN A 16 9.45 26.38 4.23
N ALA A 17 10.10 26.70 5.36
CA ALA A 17 11.53 26.48 5.51
C ALA A 17 11.91 25.00 5.42
N LEU A 18 11.07 24.09 5.93
CA LEU A 18 11.34 22.64 5.88
C LEU A 18 11.19 22.04 4.48
N LEU A 19 10.36 22.63 3.64
CA LEU A 19 10.03 22.10 2.32
C LEU A 19 10.66 22.88 1.16
N ASP A 20 11.34 24.00 1.44
CA ASP A 20 12.05 24.77 0.44
C ASP A 20 13.21 23.97 -0.17
N GLY A 21 13.31 23.97 -1.50
CA GLY A 21 14.32 23.23 -2.25
C GLY A 21 14.28 21.70 -2.11
N VAL A 22 13.28 21.12 -1.43
CA VAL A 22 13.19 19.66 -1.23
C VAL A 22 12.88 18.97 -2.55
N THR A 23 13.68 17.96 -2.90
CA THR A 23 13.47 17.08 -4.07
C THR A 23 13.03 15.67 -3.68
N GLY A 24 13.16 15.31 -2.41
CA GLY A 24 12.81 13.99 -1.90
C GLY A 24 12.39 14.01 -0.44
N ILE A 25 11.37 13.22 -0.11
CA ILE A 25 10.82 13.06 1.24
C ILE A 25 10.85 11.58 1.57
N PHE A 26 11.36 11.24 2.75
CA PHE A 26 11.37 9.86 3.25
C PHE A 26 10.61 9.77 4.58
N ILE A 27 9.58 8.92 4.63
CA ILE A 27 8.81 8.62 5.84
C ILE A 27 9.33 7.30 6.42
N THR A 28 9.96 7.39 7.59
CA THR A 28 10.55 6.22 8.26
C THR A 28 9.48 5.25 8.78
N GLY A 29 9.92 4.05 9.16
CA GLY A 29 9.10 3.08 9.90
C GLY A 29 8.82 3.52 11.34
N GLY A 30 8.15 2.62 12.10
CA GLY A 30 7.71 2.85 13.47
C GLY A 30 6.27 2.41 13.65
N ASP A 31 5.43 3.28 14.19
CA ASP A 31 4.00 3.03 14.37
C ASP A 31 3.21 3.93 13.41
N GLN A 32 2.41 3.32 12.53
CA GLN A 32 1.64 4.03 11.51
C GLN A 32 0.47 4.84 12.11
N MET A 33 -0.09 4.43 13.25
CA MET A 33 -1.08 5.23 13.98
C MET A 33 -0.44 6.48 14.58
N ARG A 34 0.76 6.36 15.15
CA ARG A 34 1.53 7.51 15.61
C ARG A 34 1.79 8.47 14.46
N LEU A 35 2.29 7.98 13.33
CA LEU A 35 2.51 8.79 12.12
C LEU A 35 1.27 9.57 11.69
N VAL A 36 0.13 8.88 11.53
CA VAL A 36 -1.12 9.51 11.10
C VAL A 36 -1.71 10.43 12.17
N SER A 37 -1.58 10.10 13.47
CA SER A 37 -2.04 10.97 14.55
C SER A 37 -1.26 12.29 14.66
N LEU A 38 0.02 12.28 14.26
CA LEU A 38 0.87 13.47 14.25
C LEU A 38 0.63 14.32 13.00
N LEU A 39 0.63 13.71 11.81
CA LEU A 39 0.56 14.44 10.54
C LEU A 39 -0.86 14.62 9.99
N GLY A 40 -1.78 13.70 10.27
CA GLY A 40 -3.12 13.68 9.70
C GLY A 40 -3.88 14.98 9.98
N GLY A 41 -4.50 15.56 8.95
CA GLY A 41 -5.25 16.82 9.05
C GLY A 41 -4.42 18.09 9.29
N THR A 42 -3.08 18.01 9.30
CA THR A 42 -2.22 19.19 9.44
C THR A 42 -2.02 19.93 8.12
N GLN A 43 -1.65 21.22 8.18
CA GLN A 43 -1.22 21.96 7.00
C GLN A 43 0.05 21.37 6.38
N PHE A 44 0.95 20.82 7.20
CA PHE A 44 2.14 20.12 6.74
C PHE A 44 1.78 18.94 5.83
N ALA A 45 0.89 18.04 6.26
CA ALA A 45 0.45 16.92 5.43
C ALA A 45 -0.31 17.37 4.17
N ALA A 46 -1.09 18.45 4.25
CA ALA A 46 -1.76 19.02 3.07
C ALA A 46 -0.75 19.58 2.06
N ARG A 47 0.28 20.29 2.53
CA ARG A 47 1.35 20.83 1.68
C ARG A 47 2.19 19.72 1.06
N LEU A 48 2.52 18.68 1.83
CA LEU A 48 3.19 17.49 1.31
C LEU A 48 2.40 16.83 0.20
N ARG A 49 1.10 16.61 0.38
CA ARG A 49 0.25 16.03 -0.67
C ARG A 49 0.28 16.87 -1.94
N LYS A 50 0.11 18.20 -1.83
CA LYS A 50 0.19 19.10 -2.99
C LYS A 50 1.55 19.00 -3.68
N MET A 51 2.63 19.05 -2.93
CA MET A 51 3.99 18.95 -3.46
C MET A 51 4.19 17.65 -4.26
N VAL A 52 3.83 16.51 -3.68
CA VAL A 52 3.93 15.20 -4.34
C VAL A 52 3.07 15.11 -5.61
N THR A 53 1.91 15.79 -5.65
CA THR A 53 1.03 15.76 -6.82
C THR A 53 1.37 16.80 -7.90
N GLU A 54 1.94 17.94 -7.51
CA GLU A 54 2.11 19.12 -8.39
C GLU A 54 3.55 19.32 -8.87
N THR A 55 4.54 18.64 -8.27
CA THR A 55 5.95 18.76 -8.62
C THR A 55 6.59 17.39 -8.91
N ASP A 56 7.91 17.34 -9.10
CA ASP A 56 8.68 16.11 -9.32
C ASP A 56 9.35 15.61 -8.03
N VAL A 57 8.85 16.02 -6.87
CA VAL A 57 9.33 15.54 -5.58
C VAL A 57 9.00 14.07 -5.40
N VAL A 58 10.01 13.28 -5.05
CA VAL A 58 9.83 11.85 -4.73
C VAL A 58 9.41 11.69 -3.28
N LEU A 59 8.33 10.96 -3.04
CA LEU A 59 7.92 10.52 -1.70
C LEU A 59 8.19 9.03 -1.56
N ALA A 60 9.00 8.66 -0.57
CA ALA A 60 9.31 7.29 -0.22
C ALA A 60 8.94 7.01 1.25
N GLY A 61 8.64 5.75 1.57
CA GLY A 61 8.42 5.34 2.94
C GLY A 61 8.59 3.85 3.12
N THR A 62 8.96 3.45 4.34
CA THR A 62 9.24 2.06 4.69
C THR A 62 8.38 1.62 5.87
N SER A 63 7.94 0.35 5.87
CA SER A 63 7.12 -0.23 6.94
C SER A 63 5.90 0.66 7.25
N ALA A 64 5.76 1.17 8.48
CA ALA A 64 4.69 2.11 8.86
C ALA A 64 4.58 3.35 7.94
N GLY A 65 5.69 3.85 7.40
CA GLY A 65 5.70 4.95 6.45
C GLY A 65 5.03 4.60 5.13
N ALA A 66 5.22 3.36 4.64
CA ALA A 66 4.55 2.86 3.44
C ALA A 66 3.05 2.65 3.68
N ALA A 67 2.68 1.97 4.78
CA ALA A 67 1.27 1.77 5.15
C ALA A 67 0.52 3.10 5.35
N GLY A 68 1.19 4.10 5.94
CA GLY A 68 0.66 5.43 6.17
C GLY A 68 0.35 6.22 4.89
N MET A 69 0.93 5.85 3.74
CA MET A 69 0.63 6.54 2.47
C MET A 69 -0.75 6.24 1.92
N SER A 70 -1.29 5.06 2.22
CA SER A 70 -2.62 4.63 1.77
C SER A 70 -3.73 5.54 2.28
N THR A 71 -4.82 5.65 1.52
CA THR A 71 -6.05 6.26 2.02
C THR A 71 -6.72 5.34 3.05
N SER A 72 -6.79 4.05 2.76
CA SER A 72 -7.20 3.00 3.70
C SER A 72 -5.96 2.24 4.18
N MET A 73 -5.56 2.46 5.42
CA MET A 73 -4.33 1.94 6.02
C MET A 73 -4.62 0.74 6.91
N ILE A 74 -3.83 -0.33 6.77
CA ILE A 74 -3.85 -1.45 7.72
C ILE A 74 -3.12 -1.04 9.00
N VAL A 75 -3.85 -1.04 10.11
CA VAL A 75 -3.34 -0.64 11.43
C VAL A 75 -2.87 -1.85 12.24
N ARG A 76 -3.69 -2.89 12.23
CA ARG A 76 -3.49 -4.13 12.98
C ARG A 76 -4.14 -5.27 12.22
N GLY A 77 -3.78 -6.47 12.61
CA GLY A 77 -4.28 -7.70 12.03
C GLY A 77 -3.31 -8.82 12.32
N GLU A 78 -3.84 -9.95 12.78
CA GLU A 78 -3.05 -11.15 12.99
C GLU A 78 -2.94 -11.94 11.70
N SER A 79 -1.88 -12.72 11.61
CA SER A 79 -1.70 -13.68 10.54
C SER A 79 -2.60 -14.87 10.83
N THR A 80 -3.67 -15.00 10.06
CA THR A 80 -4.66 -16.07 10.25
C THR A 80 -4.70 -16.97 9.02
N SER A 81 -5.02 -18.25 9.24
CA SER A 81 -5.09 -19.24 8.15
C SER A 81 -6.27 -18.98 7.19
N HIS A 82 -7.27 -18.20 7.61
CA HIS A 82 -8.47 -17.92 6.82
C HIS A 82 -8.87 -16.44 6.90
N PRO A 83 -9.47 -15.87 5.84
CA PRO A 83 -10.05 -14.53 5.85
C PRO A 83 -11.24 -14.43 6.81
N HIS A 84 -11.22 -13.44 7.71
CA HIS A 84 -12.35 -13.05 8.57
C HIS A 84 -12.22 -11.58 8.99
N LYS A 85 -13.30 -10.92 9.39
CA LYS A 85 -13.31 -9.46 9.65
C LYS A 85 -12.27 -9.00 10.66
N ASN A 86 -12.09 -9.73 11.76
CA ASN A 86 -11.13 -9.40 12.82
C ASN A 86 -9.65 -9.63 12.42
N SER A 87 -9.37 -10.25 11.26
CA SER A 87 -8.01 -10.45 10.76
C SER A 87 -7.36 -9.14 10.30
N VAL A 88 -8.15 -8.08 10.07
CA VAL A 88 -7.65 -6.78 9.63
C VAL A 88 -8.42 -5.64 10.28
N ARG A 89 -7.69 -4.61 10.71
CA ARG A 89 -8.26 -3.34 11.13
C ARG A 89 -7.76 -2.23 10.23
N LEU A 90 -8.68 -1.57 9.55
CA LEU A 90 -8.40 -0.42 8.69
C LEU A 90 -8.60 0.90 9.45
N SER A 91 -7.82 1.91 9.09
CA SER A 91 -7.98 3.30 9.51
C SER A 91 -7.67 4.21 8.33
N PRO A 92 -8.16 5.46 8.30
CA PRO A 92 -7.66 6.46 7.37
C PRO A 92 -6.14 6.63 7.52
N GLY A 93 -5.42 6.67 6.41
CA GLY A 93 -4.00 7.05 6.36
C GLY A 93 -3.81 8.51 5.91
N LEU A 94 -2.62 8.84 5.39
CA LEU A 94 -2.27 10.19 4.93
C LEU A 94 -2.83 10.54 3.55
N GLY A 95 -3.26 9.54 2.78
CA GLY A 95 -3.99 9.71 1.52
C GLY A 95 -3.14 10.16 0.34
N PHE A 96 -1.87 9.72 0.27
CA PHE A 96 -1.03 9.90 -0.92
C PHE A 96 -1.41 8.89 -2.01
N LEU A 97 -1.69 7.65 -1.60
CA LEU A 97 -2.10 6.58 -2.50
C LEU A 97 -3.61 6.37 -2.37
N LYS A 98 -4.33 6.80 -3.39
CA LYS A 98 -5.78 6.59 -3.50
C LYS A 98 -6.02 5.16 -3.98
N ASN A 99 -6.94 4.47 -3.32
CA ASN A 99 -7.41 3.13 -3.67
C ASN A 99 -6.32 2.04 -3.69
N ILE A 100 -5.19 2.26 -3.01
CA ILE A 100 -4.16 1.24 -2.78
C ILE A 100 -4.06 1.04 -1.27
N ILE A 101 -4.14 -0.22 -0.84
CA ILE A 101 -3.91 -0.65 0.54
C ILE A 101 -2.54 -1.32 0.58
N ILE A 102 -1.57 -0.70 1.26
CA ILE A 102 -0.25 -1.30 1.44
C ILE A 102 -0.23 -2.19 2.68
N ASP A 103 0.28 -3.40 2.49
CA ASP A 103 0.74 -4.28 3.54
C ASP A 103 2.24 -4.56 3.38
N GLN A 104 3.00 -4.55 4.46
CA GLN A 104 4.47 -4.62 4.48
C GLN A 104 4.92 -5.81 5.33
N HIS A 105 6.14 -6.33 5.13
CA HIS A 105 6.58 -7.61 5.74
C HIS A 105 5.58 -8.73 5.43
N PHE A 106 5.20 -8.82 4.15
CA PHE A 106 3.98 -9.47 3.73
C PHE A 106 4.05 -11.00 3.80
N THR A 107 4.93 -11.63 3.02
CA THR A 107 5.07 -13.10 3.02
C THR A 107 5.70 -13.61 4.30
N GLU A 108 6.63 -12.87 4.89
CA GLU A 108 7.35 -13.25 6.12
C GLU A 108 6.40 -13.44 7.30
N ARG A 109 5.24 -12.76 7.25
CA ARG A 109 4.20 -12.84 8.26
C ARG A 109 2.94 -13.51 7.75
N GLY A 110 2.90 -14.13 6.56
CA GLY A 110 1.71 -14.84 6.07
C GLY A 110 0.46 -13.96 6.00
N ARG A 111 0.57 -12.72 5.48
CA ARG A 111 -0.47 -11.69 5.57
C ARG A 111 -1.51 -11.70 4.44
N ILE A 112 -1.56 -12.76 3.65
CA ILE A 112 -2.50 -12.85 2.51
C ILE A 112 -3.97 -12.80 2.95
N SER A 113 -4.35 -13.52 4.01
CA SER A 113 -5.73 -13.60 4.48
C SER A 113 -6.29 -12.23 4.88
N ARG A 114 -5.48 -11.42 5.57
CA ARG A 114 -5.89 -10.08 6.00
C ARG A 114 -5.93 -9.08 4.84
N LEU A 115 -5.05 -9.22 3.83
CA LEU A 115 -5.08 -8.39 2.64
C LEU A 115 -6.30 -8.70 1.76
N ILE A 116 -6.65 -9.98 1.61
CA ILE A 116 -7.92 -10.41 0.98
C ILE A 116 -9.11 -9.83 1.74
N THR A 117 -9.10 -9.89 3.08
CA THR A 117 -10.16 -9.28 3.91
C THR A 117 -10.26 -7.77 3.67
N ALA A 118 -9.13 -7.07 3.63
CA ALA A 118 -9.08 -5.63 3.38
C ALA A 118 -9.67 -5.24 2.01
N VAL A 119 -9.33 -5.98 0.96
CA VAL A 119 -9.87 -5.79 -0.39
C VAL A 119 -11.36 -6.18 -0.44
N SER A 120 -11.77 -7.20 0.31
CA SER A 120 -13.17 -7.63 0.34
C SER A 120 -14.11 -6.60 0.99
N TYR A 121 -13.62 -5.75 1.90
CA TYR A 121 -14.41 -4.63 2.43
C TYR A 121 -14.77 -3.60 1.36
N ASN A 122 -13.88 -3.38 0.39
CA ASN A 122 -14.14 -2.50 -0.73
C ASN A 122 -13.29 -2.95 -1.93
N PRO A 123 -13.86 -3.73 -2.86
CA PRO A 123 -13.16 -4.27 -4.03
C PRO A 123 -12.62 -3.21 -5.01
N TYR A 124 -13.01 -1.94 -4.82
CA TYR A 124 -12.39 -0.81 -5.52
C TYR A 124 -10.93 -0.57 -5.07
N ASN A 125 -10.53 -1.02 -3.88
CA ASN A 125 -9.14 -0.93 -3.46
C ASN A 125 -8.30 -2.06 -4.09
N LEU A 126 -7.08 -1.74 -4.49
CA LEU A 126 -6.03 -2.69 -4.82
C LEU A 126 -5.22 -2.98 -3.55
N GLY A 127 -5.15 -4.25 -3.15
CA GLY A 127 -4.27 -4.69 -2.07
C GLY A 127 -2.86 -4.93 -2.62
N VAL A 128 -1.84 -4.37 -1.96
CA VAL A 128 -0.44 -4.52 -2.36
C VAL A 128 0.37 -4.98 -1.15
N GLY A 129 0.75 -6.25 -1.14
CA GLY A 129 1.64 -6.85 -0.17
C GLY A 129 3.09 -6.74 -0.63
N ILE A 130 3.94 -6.09 0.16
CA ILE A 130 5.35 -5.84 -0.14
C ILE A 130 6.20 -6.62 0.88
N ASP A 131 7.07 -7.49 0.37
CA ASP A 131 8.02 -8.25 1.18
C ASP A 131 9.13 -7.38 1.78
N GLU A 132 9.88 -7.95 2.73
CA GLU A 132 11.09 -7.30 3.23
C GLU A 132 12.10 -7.07 2.11
N ASN A 133 12.93 -6.02 2.25
CA ASN A 133 13.94 -5.64 1.25
C ASN A 133 13.36 -5.46 -0.18
N THR A 134 12.09 -5.05 -0.28
CA THR A 134 11.36 -4.87 -1.53
C THR A 134 10.60 -3.55 -1.49
N ALA A 135 10.45 -2.92 -2.65
CA ALA A 135 9.73 -1.67 -2.84
C ALA A 135 8.89 -1.72 -4.11
N ILE A 136 7.91 -0.81 -4.15
CA ILE A 136 7.22 -0.43 -5.39
C ILE A 136 7.64 0.99 -5.76
N ILE A 137 7.85 1.24 -7.05
CA ILE A 137 8.03 2.56 -7.61
C ILE A 137 6.77 2.86 -8.43
N LEU A 138 5.96 3.81 -7.95
CA LEU A 138 4.73 4.23 -8.63
C LEU A 138 4.96 5.56 -9.34
N ASP A 139 4.85 5.57 -10.67
CA ASP A 139 4.98 6.78 -11.47
C ASP A 139 3.62 7.52 -11.65
N LYS A 140 3.69 8.71 -12.26
CA LYS A 140 2.50 9.54 -12.57
C LYS A 140 1.57 8.90 -13.62
N SER A 141 2.06 7.93 -14.39
CA SER A 141 1.30 7.18 -15.39
C SER A 141 0.54 6.00 -14.78
N GLY A 142 0.79 5.68 -13.50
CA GLY A 142 0.20 4.53 -12.83
C GLY A 142 0.95 3.22 -13.04
N ASN A 143 2.19 3.26 -13.53
CA ASN A 143 3.05 2.09 -13.58
C ASN A 143 3.65 1.85 -12.19
N MET A 144 3.45 0.65 -11.66
CA MET A 144 3.99 0.20 -10.40
C MET A 144 5.08 -0.84 -10.66
N GLU A 145 6.33 -0.41 -10.68
CA GLU A 145 7.51 -1.27 -10.87
C GLU A 145 7.96 -1.85 -9.53
N VAL A 146 8.33 -3.13 -9.52
CA VAL A 146 8.91 -3.80 -8.35
C VAL A 146 10.43 -3.64 -8.35
N PHE A 147 10.98 -3.29 -7.18
CA PHE A 147 12.42 -3.20 -6.96
C PHE A 147 12.82 -3.91 -5.67
N GLY A 148 13.81 -4.81 -5.72
CA GLY A 148 14.42 -5.40 -4.53
C GLY A 148 14.49 -6.92 -4.53
N GLY A 149 14.79 -7.50 -3.36
CA GLY A 149 15.16 -8.91 -3.23
C GLY A 149 14.01 -9.89 -2.96
N GLY A 150 12.82 -9.39 -2.64
CA GLY A 150 11.61 -10.19 -2.40
C GLY A 150 10.60 -10.02 -3.53
N SER A 151 9.31 -10.13 -3.20
CA SER A 151 8.21 -10.02 -4.16
C SER A 151 7.17 -8.97 -3.75
N VAL A 152 6.36 -8.58 -4.72
CA VAL A 152 5.13 -7.80 -4.49
C VAL A 152 3.94 -8.64 -4.91
N THR A 153 3.04 -8.90 -3.96
CA THR A 153 1.77 -9.56 -4.20
C THR A 153 0.67 -8.53 -4.36
N VAL A 154 0.04 -8.50 -5.53
CA VAL A 154 -1.13 -7.68 -5.82
C VAL A 154 -2.39 -8.53 -5.67
N VAL A 155 -3.32 -8.04 -4.86
CA VAL A 155 -4.66 -8.61 -4.64
C VAL A 155 -5.67 -7.65 -5.23
N ASP A 156 -6.32 -8.05 -6.31
CA ASP A 156 -7.32 -7.24 -7.01
C ASP A 156 -8.74 -7.81 -6.84
N GLY A 157 -9.61 -7.00 -6.26
CA GLY A 157 -11.02 -7.30 -6.06
C GLY A 157 -11.92 -6.97 -7.25
N SER A 158 -11.40 -6.38 -8.33
CA SER A 158 -12.21 -5.89 -9.47
C SER A 158 -13.07 -6.95 -10.16
N LYS A 159 -12.69 -8.22 -10.02
CA LYS A 159 -13.37 -9.39 -10.61
C LYS A 159 -14.12 -10.23 -9.58
N ILE A 160 -14.30 -9.72 -8.35
CA ILE A 160 -15.07 -10.43 -7.33
C ILE A 160 -16.51 -10.63 -7.81
N THR A 161 -16.95 -11.89 -7.85
CA THR A 161 -18.31 -12.29 -8.30
C THR A 161 -19.21 -12.68 -7.15
N TYR A 162 -18.63 -13.00 -5.99
CA TYR A 162 -19.32 -13.36 -4.77
C TYR A 162 -18.50 -12.90 -3.56
N ASN A 163 -19.16 -12.29 -2.57
CA ASN A 163 -18.50 -11.78 -1.36
C ASN A 163 -19.46 -11.83 -0.17
N GLU A 164 -19.16 -12.67 0.80
CA GLU A 164 -19.99 -12.90 1.99
C GLU A 164 -19.57 -12.02 3.18
N ILE A 165 -18.57 -11.14 3.03
CA ILE A 165 -17.99 -10.41 4.16
C ILE A 165 -19.03 -9.60 4.96
N ALA A 166 -20.12 -9.13 4.36
CA ALA A 166 -21.16 -8.39 5.10
C ALA A 166 -22.00 -9.27 6.03
N GLU A 167 -22.14 -10.56 5.69
CA GLU A 167 -23.12 -11.49 6.28
C GLU A 167 -22.58 -12.33 7.44
N VAL A 168 -21.27 -12.35 7.66
CA VAL A 168 -20.61 -13.16 8.70
C VAL A 168 -20.28 -12.37 9.97
N ASP A 169 -20.14 -13.05 11.10
CA ASP A 169 -19.63 -12.45 12.34
C ASP A 169 -18.11 -12.17 12.29
N ASP A 170 -17.59 -11.40 13.26
CA ASP A 170 -16.23 -10.87 13.22
C ASP A 170 -15.10 -11.93 13.16
N PHE A 171 -15.35 -13.08 13.77
CA PHE A 171 -14.40 -14.20 13.87
C PHE A 171 -14.75 -15.35 12.91
N GLN A 172 -15.84 -15.22 12.16
CA GLN A 172 -16.28 -16.25 11.23
C GLN A 172 -15.59 -16.05 9.88
N SER A 173 -15.07 -17.15 9.31
CA SER A 173 -14.54 -17.15 7.95
C SER A 173 -15.63 -16.82 6.93
N PHE A 174 -15.29 -16.09 5.88
CA PHE A 174 -16.23 -15.77 4.80
C PHE A 174 -15.73 -16.30 3.45
N SER A 175 -16.67 -16.54 2.55
CA SER A 175 -16.37 -16.93 1.17
C SER A 175 -16.28 -15.71 0.25
N VAL A 176 -15.28 -15.69 -0.64
CA VAL A 176 -15.11 -14.68 -1.68
C VAL A 176 -14.57 -15.33 -2.95
N PHE A 177 -15.20 -15.06 -4.09
CA PHE A 177 -14.84 -15.66 -5.38
C PHE A 177 -14.39 -14.60 -6.38
N GLY A 178 -13.44 -14.94 -7.24
CA GLY A 178 -12.97 -14.07 -8.31
C GLY A 178 -11.87 -13.07 -7.93
N VAL A 179 -11.30 -13.17 -6.72
CA VAL A 179 -10.10 -12.40 -6.34
C VAL A 179 -8.96 -12.73 -7.30
N GLN A 180 -8.38 -11.71 -7.94
CA GLN A 180 -7.21 -11.88 -8.79
C GLN A 180 -5.95 -11.68 -7.96
N LEU A 181 -4.95 -12.54 -8.21
CA LEU A 181 -3.66 -12.48 -7.53
C LEU A 181 -2.55 -12.43 -8.57
N HIS A 182 -1.63 -11.49 -8.39
CA HIS A 182 -0.42 -11.39 -9.18
C HIS A 182 0.78 -11.29 -8.23
N VAL A 183 1.83 -12.06 -8.51
CA VAL A 183 3.10 -11.97 -7.79
C VAL A 183 4.14 -11.44 -8.77
N LEU A 184 4.77 -10.33 -8.41
CA LEU A 184 5.76 -9.65 -9.24
C LEU A 184 7.11 -9.70 -8.52
N GLN A 185 8.15 -10.02 -9.28
CA GLN A 185 9.54 -9.92 -8.86
C GLN A 185 10.17 -8.63 -9.38
N ASP A 186 11.41 -8.37 -8.96
CA ASP A 186 12.24 -7.26 -9.42
C ASP A 186 12.15 -7.02 -10.94
N GLY A 187 11.99 -5.75 -11.32
CA GLY A 187 11.91 -5.28 -12.71
C GLY A 187 10.57 -5.50 -13.41
N LEU A 188 9.62 -6.24 -12.81
CA LEU A 188 8.28 -6.37 -13.37
C LEU A 188 7.37 -5.21 -12.99
N VAL A 189 6.44 -4.88 -13.89
CA VAL A 189 5.55 -3.73 -13.76
C VAL A 189 4.09 -4.16 -13.71
N TYR A 190 3.33 -3.54 -12.81
CA TYR A 190 1.88 -3.61 -12.76
C TYR A 190 1.26 -2.27 -13.16
N ASP A 191 0.38 -2.28 -14.16
CA ASP A 191 -0.41 -1.12 -14.55
C ASP A 191 -1.57 -0.98 -13.57
N TYR A 192 -1.45 -0.06 -12.61
CA TYR A 192 -2.46 0.19 -11.58
C TYR A 192 -3.78 0.70 -12.16
N LEU A 193 -3.73 1.49 -13.25
CA LEU A 193 -4.93 2.08 -13.85
C LEU A 193 -5.72 1.03 -14.63
N GLN A 194 -5.04 0.14 -15.36
CA GLN A 194 -5.66 -0.94 -16.13
C GLN A 194 -5.84 -2.23 -15.31
N ARG A 195 -5.33 -2.28 -14.09
CA ARG A 195 -5.34 -3.45 -13.19
C ARG A 195 -4.80 -4.72 -13.84
N ARG A 196 -3.60 -4.64 -14.42
CA ARG A 196 -2.96 -5.82 -15.04
C ARG A 196 -1.44 -5.78 -14.93
N PRO A 197 -0.78 -6.94 -14.82
CA PRO A 197 0.67 -7.01 -15.00
C PRO A 197 1.05 -6.71 -16.46
N ILE A 198 2.20 -6.07 -16.65
CA ILE A 198 2.84 -5.88 -17.95
C ILE A 198 3.85 -7.01 -18.12
N PRO A 199 3.61 -7.97 -19.03
CA PRO A 199 4.57 -9.05 -19.25
C PRO A 199 5.87 -8.49 -19.84
N PRO A 200 7.04 -9.08 -19.49
CA PRO A 200 8.29 -8.70 -20.11
C PRO A 200 8.22 -8.94 -21.63
N PRO A 201 8.88 -8.12 -22.46
CA PRO A 201 8.93 -8.34 -23.90
C PRO A 201 9.56 -9.70 -24.22
N ASN A 202 8.77 -10.65 -24.76
CA ASN A 202 9.18 -11.89 -25.44
C ASN A 202 10.47 -12.60 -24.93
N GLU A 203 10.54 -13.00 -23.65
CA GLU A 203 11.63 -13.87 -23.18
C GLU A 203 11.27 -15.35 -22.99
N PHE A 204 10.01 -15.75 -23.21
CA PHE A 204 9.62 -17.16 -23.14
C PHE A 204 8.68 -17.57 -24.27
N LEU A 205 9.23 -17.67 -25.48
CA LEU A 205 8.82 -18.74 -26.39
C LEU A 205 9.94 -19.78 -26.32
N ILE A 206 9.83 -20.73 -25.38
CA ILE A 206 10.48 -22.03 -25.63
C ILE A 206 9.77 -22.53 -26.90
N PRO A 207 10.45 -22.70 -28.05
CA PRO A 207 9.79 -23.31 -29.19
C PRO A 207 9.28 -24.68 -28.72
N ASP A 208 8.02 -24.97 -29.02
CA ASP A 208 7.40 -26.25 -28.69
C ASP A 208 8.40 -27.38 -28.99
N LEU A 209 8.74 -28.16 -27.97
CA LEU A 209 9.45 -29.42 -28.17
C LEU A 209 8.47 -30.35 -28.90
N ALA A 210 8.60 -30.41 -30.22
CA ALA A 210 8.02 -31.43 -31.09
C ALA A 210 9.10 -31.99 -32.02
#